data_AF-A0A3D6BTU6-F1
#
_entry.id   AF-A0A3D6BTU6-F1
#
_cell.length_a   1.000
_cell.length_b   1.000
_cell.length_c   1.000
_cell.angle_alpha   90.00
_cell.angle_beta   90.00
_cell.angle_gamma   90.00
#
_symmetry.space_group_name_H-M   'P 1'
#
loop_
_entity.id
_entity.type
_entity.pdbx_description
1 polymer ?
#
loop_
_entity_poly.entity_id
_entity_poly.type
_entity_poly.pdbx_seq_one_letter_code
_entity_poly.pdbx_strand_id
1 'polypeptide(L)' 'SMKLLVSMIQMKYRVDDWVIYKPFADSESELLREMSSRVLILDLLKNDFFYDYKIYIEETQKIKKVREHQLFPIPDSTY' A
#
# COMPACT_ATOMS: atom_id res chain seq x y z
N SER A 1 12.06 29.45 -3.43
CA SER A 1 10.73 29.24 -2.82
C SER A 1 10.39 27.77 -2.92
N MET A 2 10.42 27.05 -1.79
CA MET A 2 10.18 25.60 -1.67
C MET A 2 8.69 25.21 -1.83
N LYS A 3 7.90 26.08 -2.47
CA LYS A 3 6.44 25.96 -2.62
C LYS A 3 6.00 25.24 -3.90
N LEU A 4 6.94 24.84 -4.77
CA LEU A 4 6.65 24.35 -6.12
C LEU A 4 7.08 22.91 -6.39
N LEU A 5 7.59 22.20 -5.38
CA LEU A 5 7.92 20.77 -5.46
C LEU A 5 6.99 19.92 -4.60
N VAL A 6 5.82 20.45 -4.21
CA VAL A 6 4.64 19.61 -3.99
C VAL A 6 4.08 19.31 -5.37
N SER A 7 4.86 18.58 -6.17
CA SER A 7 4.30 17.70 -7.18
C SER A 7 3.17 16.96 -6.46
N MET A 8 1.96 17.10 -6.98
CA MET A 8 0.79 16.42 -6.44
C MET A 8 1.04 14.93 -6.64
N ILE A 9 1.78 14.28 -5.72
CA ILE A 9 1.94 12.83 -5.68
C ILE A 9 0.51 12.33 -5.48
N GLN A 10 -0.09 11.93 -6.58
CA GLN A 10 -1.46 11.47 -6.60
C GLN A 10 -1.44 10.06 -6.05
N MET A 11 -1.71 9.97 -4.75
CA MET A 11 -1.87 8.71 -4.04
C MET A 11 -2.92 7.86 -4.75
N LYS A 12 -2.54 6.64 -5.14
CA LYS A 12 -3.39 5.71 -5.87
C LYS A 12 -4.61 5.26 -5.07
N TYR A 13 -4.45 5.08 -3.75
CA TYR A 13 -5.50 4.58 -2.85
C TYR A 13 -5.95 5.64 -1.84
N ARG A 14 -7.14 5.46 -1.29
CA ARG A 14 -7.78 6.36 -0.31
C ARG A 14 -7.93 5.66 1.04
N VAL A 15 -8.11 6.45 2.10
CA VAL A 15 -8.52 5.92 3.41
C VAL A 15 -9.82 5.15 3.25
N ASP A 16 -9.93 4.05 3.98
CA ASP A 16 -11.02 3.08 3.95
C ASP A 16 -11.07 2.19 2.69
N ASP A 17 -10.13 2.33 1.75
CA ASP A 17 -9.99 1.37 0.64
C ASP A 17 -9.44 0.03 1.16
N TRP A 18 -10.06 -1.06 0.70
CA TRP A 18 -9.51 -2.40 0.83
C TRP A 18 -8.62 -2.72 -0.37
N VAL A 19 -7.39 -3.17 -0.11
CA VAL A 19 -6.39 -3.48 -1.13
C VAL A 19 -5.60 -4.75 -0.79
N ILE A 20 -4.77 -5.21 -1.72
CA ILE A 20 -3.83 -6.33 -1.51
C ILE A 20 -2.44 -5.78 -1.20
N TYR A 21 -1.86 -6.20 -0.09
CA TYR A 21 -0.48 -5.91 0.28
C TYR A 21 0.44 -7.07 -0.08
N LYS A 22 1.52 -6.78 -0.82
CA LYS A 22 2.59 -7.73 -1.16
C LYS A 22 3.93 -7.22 -0.62
N PRO A 23 4.44 -7.74 0.51
CA PRO A 23 5.69 -7.27 1.13
C PRO A 23 6.91 -7.39 0.20
N PHE A 24 6.92 -8.40 -0.66
CA PHE A 24 8.07 -8.78 -1.50
C PHE A 24 7.70 -8.82 -2.97
N ALA A 25 6.94 -7.82 -3.46
CA ALA A 25 6.47 -7.75 -4.84
C ALA A 25 7.58 -7.92 -5.89
N ASP A 26 8.79 -7.41 -5.59
CA ASP A 26 9.94 -7.42 -6.50
C ASP A 26 10.95 -8.55 -6.22
N SER A 27 10.60 -9.55 -5.40
CA SER A 27 11.52 -10.65 -5.08
C SER A 27 11.77 -11.58 -6.27
N GLU A 28 12.99 -12.09 -6.40
CA GLU A 28 13.31 -13.16 -7.35
C GLU A 28 12.66 -14.49 -6.96
N SER A 29 12.36 -14.69 -5.67
CA SER A 29 11.68 -15.89 -5.17
C SER A 29 10.19 -15.82 -5.47
N GLU A 30 9.69 -16.78 -6.24
CA GLU A 30 8.27 -16.92 -6.55
C GLU A 30 7.40 -17.04 -5.29
N LEU A 31 7.80 -17.89 -4.35
CA LEU A 31 7.11 -18.07 -3.07
C LEU A 31 6.95 -16.75 -2.30
N LEU A 32 7.99 -15.90 -2.27
CA LEU A 32 7.92 -14.62 -1.57
C LEU A 32 7.04 -13.61 -2.31
N ARG A 33 7.01 -13.62 -3.65
CA ARG A 33 6.14 -12.73 -4.45
C ARG A 33 4.66 -13.07 -4.32
N GLU A 34 4.34 -14.34 -4.10
CA GLU A 34 2.97 -14.81 -3.89
C GLU A 34 2.43 -14.46 -2.51
N MET A 35 3.31 -14.21 -1.53
CA MET A 35 2.89 -13.75 -0.21
C MET A 35 2.11 -12.44 -0.34
N SER A 36 0.84 -12.50 0.06
CA SER A 36 -0.04 -11.35 0.05
C SER A 36 -1.05 -11.43 1.19
N SER A 37 -1.54 -10.28 1.61
CA SER A 37 -2.62 -10.18 2.60
C SER A 37 -3.60 -9.10 2.15
N ARG A 38 -4.87 -9.28 2.50
CA ARG A 38 -5.86 -8.21 2.37
C ARG A 38 -5.67 -7.19 3.48
N VAL A 39 -5.69 -5.90 3.12
CA VAL A 39 -5.40 -4.80 4.05
C VAL A 39 -6.35 -3.62 3.84
N LEU A 40 -6.58 -2.86 4.91
CA LEU A 40 -7.34 -1.61 4.90
C LEU A 40 -6.37 -0.42 4.95
N ILE A 41 -6.56 0.57 4.08
CA ILE A 41 -5.84 1.84 4.18
C ILE A 41 -6.39 2.66 5.35
N LEU A 42 -5.52 2.97 6.32
CA LEU A 42 -5.86 3.77 7.49
C LEU A 42 -5.49 5.24 7.35
N ASP A 43 -4.40 5.55 6.65
CA ASP A 43 -3.90 6.92 6.52
C ASP A 43 -2.99 7.09 5.29
N LEU A 44 -2.94 8.32 4.77
CA LEU A 44 -2.07 8.76 3.68
C LEU A 44 -0.91 9.58 4.26
N LEU A 45 0.31 9.04 4.21
CA LEU A 45 1.48 9.62 4.88
C LEU A 45 2.19 10.67 4.02
N LYS A 46 1.46 11.71 3.58
CA LYS A 46 1.95 12.73 2.60
C LYS A 46 3.24 13.47 2.98
N ASN A 47 3.57 13.50 4.27
CA ASN A 47 4.77 14.19 4.79
C ASN A 47 5.86 13.21 5.26
N ASP A 48 5.68 11.90 5.07
CA ASP A 48 6.66 10.88 5.44
C ASP A 48 7.58 10.60 4.24
N PHE A 49 8.89 10.71 4.42
CA PHE A 49 9.86 10.48 3.35
C PHE A 49 10.00 8.99 3.00
N PHE A 50 9.66 8.11 3.93
CA PHE A 50 9.95 6.67 3.87
C PHE A 50 8.75 5.80 3.57
N TYR A 51 7.54 6.31 3.73
CA TYR A 51 6.32 5.53 3.57
C TYR A 51 5.22 6.37 2.97
N ASP A 52 4.33 5.71 2.25
CA ASP A 52 3.25 6.40 1.54
C ASP A 52 1.91 6.15 2.27
N TYR A 53 1.74 4.97 2.88
CA TYR A 53 0.47 4.57 3.52
C TYR A 53 0.67 3.97 4.91
N LYS A 54 -0.33 4.13 5.77
CA LYS A 54 -0.54 3.31 6.97
C LYS A 54 -1.66 2.32 6.69
N ILE A 55 -1.44 1.05 6.98
CA ILE A 55 -2.38 -0.05 6.68
C ILE A 55 -2.68 -0.90 7.91
N TYR A 56 -3.87 -1.52 7.92
CA TYR A 56 -4.25 -2.60 8.82
C TYR A 56 -4.29 -3.92 8.05
N ILE A 57 -3.62 -4.96 8.56
CA ILE A 57 -3.58 -6.28 7.93
C ILE A 57 -4.66 -7.17 8.56
N GLU A 58 -5.63 -7.60 7.77
CA GLU A 58 -6.82 -8.34 8.24
C GLU A 58 -6.42 -9.63 8.98
N GLU A 59 -5.58 -10.46 8.36
CA GLU A 59 -5.18 -11.78 8.88
C GLU A 59 -4.42 -11.72 10.22
N THR A 60 -3.57 -10.70 10.39
CA THR A 60 -2.67 -10.61 11.55
C THR A 60 -3.10 -9.56 12.57
N GLN A 61 -4.08 -8.74 12.23
CA GLN A 61 -4.56 -7.59 12.99
C GLN A 61 -3.46 -6.55 13.32
N LYS A 62 -2.35 -6.58 12.57
CA LYS A 62 -1.22 -5.66 12.76
C LYS A 62 -1.36 -4.42 11.90
N ILE A 63 -0.79 -3.33 12.39
CA ILE A 63 -0.67 -2.07 11.65
C ILE A 63 0.76 -1.93 11.11
N LYS A 64 0.90 -1.49 9.87
CA LYS A 64 2.21 -1.22 9.23
C LYS A 64 2.19 0.09 8.45
N LYS A 65 3.38 0.64 8.22
CA LYS A 65 3.62 1.66 7.19
C LYS A 65 4.23 0.97 5.97
N VAL A 66 3.80 1.35 4.77
CA VAL A 66 4.21 0.68 3.51
C VAL A 66 4.42 1.70 2.40
N ARG A 67 5.12 1.26 1.35
CA ARG A 67 5.27 2.00 0.09
C ARG A 67 4.14 1.65 -0.88
N GLU A 68 3.79 2.58 -1.78
CA GLU A 68 2.71 2.41 -2.75
C GLU A 68 2.93 1.20 -3.67
N HIS A 69 4.18 0.93 -4.09
CA HIS A 69 4.49 -0.20 -4.98
C HIS A 69 4.18 -1.57 -4.35
N GLN A 70 3.99 -1.63 -3.03
CA GLN A 70 3.64 -2.86 -2.31
C GLN A 70 2.12 -3.10 -2.29
N LEU A 71 1.32 -2.19 -2.87
CA LEU A 71 -0.14 -2.20 -2.80
C LEU A 71 -0.76 -2.39 -4.19
N PHE A 72 -1.68 -3.36 -4.27
CA PHE A 72 -2.36 -3.77 -5.50
C PHE A 72 -3.88 -3.71 -5.33
N PRO A 73 -4.65 -3.39 -6.39
CA PRO A 73 -6.10 -3.42 -6.31
C PRO A 73 -6.59 -4.84 -6.01
N ILE A 74 -7.75 -4.94 -5.34
CA ILE A 74 -8.46 -6.22 -5.23
C ILE A 74 -8.92 -6.60 -6.65
N PRO A 75 -8.68 -7.85 -7.11
CA PRO A 75 -9.16 -8.29 -8.42
C PRO A 75 -10.68 -8.23 -8.49
N ASP A 76 -11.21 -7.79 -9.63
CA ASP A 76 -12.65 -7.80 -9.88
C ASP A 76 -13.22 -9.21 -9.74
N SER A 77 -14.40 -9.30 -9.14
CA SER A 77 -15.07 -10.58 -8.98
C SER A 77 -15.57 -11.08 -10.33
N THR A 78 -15.00 -12.17 -10.83
CA THR A 78 -15.48 -12.84 -12.05
C THR A 78 -16.65 -13.77 -11.68
N TYR A 79 -17.83 -13.19 -11.45
CA TYR A 79 -19.09 -13.94 -11.32
C TYR A 79 -19.97 -13.75 -12.56
#